data_AF-A0A9N9DNM1-F1
#
_entry.id   AF-A0A9N9DNM1-F1
#
_cell.length_a   1.000
_cell.length_b   1.000
_cell.length_c   1.000
_cell.angle_alpha   90.00
_cell.angle_beta   90.00
_cell.angle_gamma   90.00
#
_symmetry.space_group_name_H-M   'P 1'
#
loop_
_entity.id
_entity.type
_entity.pdbx_description
1 polymer ?
#
loop_
_entity_poly.entity_id
_entity_poly.type
_entity_poly.pdbx_seq_one_letter_code
_entity_poly.pdbx_strand_id
1 'polypeptide(L)'
;KESPITSTQLVKKQKQEITRMEAKNTSSPPVYRKFLCCGKPEQSVLIGGDICGFSYTQLEKWLKPFSPVPFRHIVKKLQNGYGHLHFDTQMEAAQFYHEMNGRLFDAPEGRDGNVKFSHALYFNSKRPVEYGKALGVATTKRERATMTSLMAEEVTSNSPKRLRDSKESATREL
;
A
#
# COMPACT_ATOMS: atom_id res chain seq x y z
N LYS A 1 51.82 -31.03 16.48
CA LYS A 1 50.96 -32.17 16.07
C LYS A 1 49.53 -31.72 16.22
N GLU A 2 48.97 -31.07 15.19
CA GLU A 2 47.57 -30.68 15.18
C GLU A 2 46.78 -31.78 14.45
N SER A 3 45.76 -32.30 15.13
CA SER A 3 44.93 -33.40 14.61
C SER A 3 43.97 -32.88 13.54
N PRO A 4 43.79 -33.59 12.42
CA PRO A 4 42.90 -33.15 11.35
C PRO A 4 41.44 -33.18 11.79
N ILE A 5 40.74 -32.07 11.58
CA ILE A 5 39.31 -31.93 11.84
C ILE A 5 38.57 -32.79 10.79
N THR A 6 37.87 -33.82 11.24
CA THR A 6 37.12 -34.72 10.36
C THR A 6 35.91 -34.02 9.72
N SER A 7 35.58 -34.37 8.48
CA SER A 7 34.51 -33.74 7.67
C SER A 7 33.16 -33.64 8.39
N THR A 8 32.88 -34.55 9.32
CA THR A 8 31.67 -34.57 10.15
C THR A 8 31.61 -33.41 11.17
N GLN A 9 32.75 -32.93 11.66
CA GLN A 9 32.84 -31.77 12.56
C GLN A 9 32.56 -30.45 11.81
N LEU A 10 32.98 -30.37 10.54
CA LEU A 10 32.76 -29.21 9.68
C LEU A 10 31.28 -29.00 9.35
N VAL A 11 30.57 -30.09 9.03
CA VAL A 11 29.13 -30.06 8.72
C VAL A 11 28.28 -29.71 9.94
N LYS A 12 28.67 -30.18 11.13
CA LYS A 12 27.99 -29.81 12.39
C LYS A 12 28.14 -28.33 12.70
N LYS A 13 29.34 -27.77 12.50
CA LYS A 13 29.60 -26.33 12.70
C LYS A 13 28.80 -25.47 11.72
N GLN A 14 28.74 -25.86 10.44
CA GLN A 14 27.93 -25.14 9.43
C GLN A 14 26.43 -25.21 9.72
N LYS A 15 25.88 -26.37 10.11
CA LYS A 15 24.46 -26.48 10.49
C LYS A 15 24.13 -25.59 11.69
N GLN A 16 25.02 -25.51 12.68
CA GLN A 16 24.82 -24.67 13.86
C GLN A 16 24.87 -23.16 13.52
N GLU A 17 25.65 -22.77 12.52
CA GLU A 17 25.75 -21.39 12.05
C GLU A 17 24.54 -20.96 11.20
N ILE A 18 24.01 -21.87 10.36
CA ILE A 18 22.77 -21.65 9.59
C ILE A 18 21.58 -21.45 10.53
N THR A 19 21.42 -22.32 11.54
CA THR A 19 20.35 -22.18 12.55
C THR A 19 20.49 -20.88 13.36
N ARG A 20 21.71 -20.38 13.56
CA ARG A 20 21.95 -19.11 14.28
C ARG A 20 21.64 -17.87 13.43
N MET A 21 21.72 -17.96 12.10
CA MET A 21 21.33 -16.89 11.18
C MET A 21 19.82 -16.84 10.96
N GLU A 22 19.14 -17.99 10.91
CA GLU A 22 17.69 -18.08 10.77
C GLU A 22 16.93 -17.53 11.99
N ALA A 23 17.52 -17.64 13.19
CA ALA A 23 16.95 -17.09 14.42
C ALA A 23 17.04 -15.55 14.54
N LYS A 24 17.77 -14.87 13.65
CA LYS A 24 17.95 -13.40 13.67
C LYS A 24 17.10 -12.65 12.65
N ASN A 25 16.35 -13.36 11.81
CA ASN A 25 15.52 -12.76 10.76
C ASN A 25 14.02 -12.93 11.04
N THR A 26 13.64 -13.06 12.30
CA THR A 26 12.26 -12.89 12.73
C THR A 26 12.00 -11.41 12.87
N SER A 27 11.63 -10.77 11.76
CA SER A 27 10.86 -9.52 11.81
C SER A 27 9.73 -9.76 12.80
N SER A 28 9.82 -9.15 13.98
CA SER A 28 8.82 -9.30 15.01
C SER A 28 7.46 -9.01 14.39
N PRO A 29 6.43 -9.83 14.68
CA PRO A 29 5.07 -9.49 14.27
C PRO A 29 4.79 -8.06 14.76
N PRO A 30 4.15 -7.21 13.93
CA PRO A 30 3.97 -5.79 14.26
C PRO A 30 3.41 -5.69 15.66
N VAL A 31 4.20 -5.09 16.56
CA VAL A 31 3.86 -4.95 17.97
C VAL A 31 2.51 -4.25 18.03
N TYR A 32 1.49 -5.01 18.43
CA TYR A 32 0.10 -4.56 18.47
C TYR A 32 -0.03 -3.54 19.60
N ARG A 33 0.26 -2.27 19.30
CA ARG A 33 -0.12 -1.19 20.20
C ARG A 33 -1.63 -1.13 20.16
N LYS A 34 -2.31 -1.52 21.24
CA LYS A 34 -3.67 -1.04 21.52
C LYS A 34 -3.60 0.46 21.29
N PHE A 35 -4.10 0.93 20.14
CA PHE A 35 -4.08 2.34 19.80
C PHE A 35 -4.85 3.05 20.91
N LEU A 36 -4.12 3.67 21.85
CA LEU A 36 -4.73 4.59 22.80
C LEU A 36 -5.47 5.58 21.94
N CYS A 37 -6.80 5.54 22.03
CA CYS A 37 -7.72 6.26 21.17
C CYS A 37 -7.18 7.65 20.90
N CYS A 38 -6.86 7.97 19.65
CA CYS A 38 -6.14 9.19 19.32
C CYS A 38 -6.94 10.48 19.57
N GLY A 39 -8.18 10.38 20.10
CA GLY A 39 -8.86 11.36 20.96
C GLY A 39 -9.22 12.72 20.35
N LYS A 40 -8.57 13.08 19.23
CA LYS A 40 -8.62 14.35 18.55
C LYS A 40 -9.33 14.14 17.22
N PRO A 41 -10.64 14.41 17.15
CA PRO A 41 -11.39 14.25 15.90
C PRO A 41 -10.84 15.15 14.78
N GLU A 42 -10.17 16.26 15.11
CA GLU A 42 -9.49 17.15 14.15
C GLU A 42 -8.39 16.44 13.35
N GLN A 43 -7.81 15.38 13.91
CA GLN A 43 -6.79 14.55 13.28
C GLN A 43 -7.39 13.28 12.68
N SER A 44 -8.71 13.24 12.48
CA SER A 44 -9.40 12.08 11.96
C SER A 44 -10.21 12.42 10.73
N VAL A 45 -10.42 11.43 9.85
CA VAL A 45 -11.41 11.49 8.76
C VAL A 45 -12.30 10.25 8.86
N LEU A 46 -13.61 10.44 8.71
CA LEU A 46 -14.58 9.35 8.75
C LEU A 46 -14.59 8.62 7.40
N ILE A 47 -14.35 7.31 7.43
CA ILE A 47 -14.55 6.41 6.29
C ILE A 47 -15.84 5.63 6.51
N GLY A 48 -16.66 5.51 5.47
CA GLY A 48 -17.90 4.75 5.53
C GLY A 48 -18.29 4.15 4.19
N GLY A 49 -19.26 3.25 4.22
CA GLY A 49 -19.76 2.54 3.04
C GLY A 49 -19.60 1.02 3.20
N ASP A 50 -19.37 0.33 2.09
CA ASP A 50 -19.36 -1.13 2.01
C ASP A 50 -18.04 -1.77 2.50
N ILE A 51 -17.60 -1.30 3.68
CA ILE A 51 -16.39 -1.75 4.34
C ILE A 51 -16.66 -2.77 5.46
N CYS A 52 -17.89 -3.24 5.65
CA CYS A 52 -18.22 -4.26 6.64
C CYS A 52 -17.49 -5.59 6.33
N GLY A 53 -16.94 -6.22 7.35
CA GLY A 53 -16.15 -7.46 7.20
C GLY A 53 -14.69 -7.25 6.80
N PHE A 54 -14.26 -6.02 6.48
CA PHE A 54 -12.85 -5.71 6.25
C PHE A 54 -12.15 -5.35 7.56
N SER A 55 -11.00 -5.98 7.81
CA SER A 55 -10.11 -5.62 8.90
C SER A 55 -9.40 -4.28 8.63
N TYR A 56 -8.85 -3.67 9.68
CA TYR A 56 -8.08 -2.44 9.51
C TYR A 56 -6.84 -2.63 8.62
N THR A 57 -6.22 -3.82 8.63
CA THR A 57 -5.05 -4.13 7.79
C THR A 57 -5.42 -4.25 6.31
N GLN A 58 -6.58 -4.84 6.00
CA GLN A 58 -7.11 -4.88 4.63
C GLN A 58 -7.40 -3.47 4.13
N LEU A 59 -8.08 -2.65 4.93
CA LEU A 59 -8.37 -1.26 4.57
C LEU A 59 -7.11 -0.42 4.44
N GLU A 60 -6.11 -0.62 5.29
CA GLU A 60 -4.83 0.08 5.19
C GLU A 60 -4.14 -0.25 3.87
N LYS A 61 -4.01 -1.55 3.53
CA LYS A 61 -3.41 -1.99 2.26
C LYS A 61 -4.17 -1.45 1.05
N TRP A 62 -5.49 -1.49 1.09
CA TRP A 62 -6.35 -0.99 0.02
C TRP A 62 -6.24 0.53 -0.15
N LEU A 63 -6.19 1.29 0.94
CA LEU A 63 -6.24 2.75 0.87
C LEU A 63 -4.88 3.39 0.58
N LYS A 64 -3.78 2.77 1.01
CA LYS A 64 -2.42 3.31 0.91
C LYS A 64 -2.03 3.80 -0.49
N PRO A 65 -2.39 3.13 -1.60
CA PRO A 65 -2.09 3.61 -2.95
C PRO A 65 -2.83 4.89 -3.37
N PHE A 66 -3.99 5.18 -2.76
CA PHE A 66 -4.81 6.34 -3.11
C PHE A 66 -4.53 7.54 -2.20
N SER A 67 -3.94 7.30 -1.02
CA SER A 67 -3.78 8.32 0.02
C SER A 67 -2.73 9.39 -0.39
N PRO A 68 -3.10 10.68 -0.45
CA PRO A 68 -2.14 11.74 -0.78
C PRO A 68 -1.14 12.02 0.34
N VAL A 69 -1.44 11.57 1.56
CA VAL A 69 -0.63 11.75 2.77
C VAL A 69 -0.58 10.44 3.57
N PRO A 70 0.47 10.18 4.35
CA PRO A 70 0.48 9.05 5.26
C PRO A 70 -0.57 9.23 6.36
N PHE A 71 -1.26 8.15 6.71
CA PHE A 71 -2.09 8.07 7.92
C PHE A 71 -1.46 7.10 8.92
N ARG A 72 -1.69 7.35 10.20
CA ARG A 72 -1.07 6.61 11.30
C ARG A 72 -1.69 5.23 11.51
N HIS A 73 -3.02 5.17 11.52
CA HIS A 73 -3.78 3.93 11.69
C HIS A 73 -5.27 4.12 11.38
N ILE A 74 -5.98 3.00 11.20
CA ILE A 74 -7.43 2.96 11.01
C ILE A 74 -8.08 2.35 12.25
N VAL A 75 -9.03 3.07 12.85
CA VAL A 75 -9.84 2.60 13.98
C VAL A 75 -11.22 2.22 13.49
N LYS A 76 -11.54 0.92 13.59
CA LYS A 76 -12.78 0.35 13.07
C LYS A 76 -13.14 -0.94 13.81
N LYS A 77 -14.44 -1.23 13.92
CA LYS A 77 -14.95 -2.56 14.27
C LYS A 77 -15.27 -3.34 13.00
N LEU A 78 -14.99 -4.65 12.99
CA LEU A 78 -15.15 -5.51 11.82
C LEU A 78 -16.59 -5.48 11.26
N GLN A 79 -17.58 -5.52 12.14
CA GLN A 79 -19.00 -5.55 11.78
C GLN A 79 -19.58 -4.17 11.38
N ASN A 80 -18.82 -3.09 11.53
CA ASN A 80 -19.33 -1.76 11.22
C ASN A 80 -19.04 -1.41 9.76
N GLY A 81 -19.98 -0.77 9.07
CA GLY A 81 -19.76 -0.13 7.77
C GLY A 81 -19.02 1.21 7.83
N TYR A 82 -18.38 1.54 8.95
CA TYR A 82 -17.67 2.81 9.15
C TYR A 82 -16.44 2.66 10.06
N GLY A 83 -15.53 3.62 9.99
CA GLY A 83 -14.32 3.72 10.80
C GLY A 83 -13.68 5.10 10.72
N HIS A 84 -12.56 5.30 11.39
CA HIS A 84 -11.81 6.56 11.37
C HIS A 84 -10.38 6.31 10.91
N LEU A 85 -9.91 7.14 9.98
CA LEU A 85 -8.49 7.25 9.66
C LEU A 85 -7.91 8.31 10.58
N HIS A 86 -6.83 7.99 11.27
CA HIS A 86 -6.10 8.95 12.10
C HIS A 86 -4.81 9.39 11.43
N PHE A 87 -4.54 10.69 11.49
CA PHE A 87 -3.34 11.35 10.99
C PHE A 87 -2.51 11.88 12.16
N ASP A 88 -1.24 12.21 11.92
CA ASP A 88 -0.40 12.80 12.98
C ASP A 88 -0.75 14.28 13.20
N THR A 89 -1.21 14.96 12.16
CA THR A 89 -1.58 16.38 12.20
C THR A 89 -2.98 16.66 11.65
N GLN A 90 -3.59 17.76 12.10
CA GLN A 90 -4.86 18.25 11.55
C GLN A 90 -4.70 18.68 10.07
N MET A 91 -3.52 19.19 9.70
CA MET A 91 -3.24 19.61 8.33
C MET A 91 -3.25 18.43 7.36
N GLU A 92 -2.66 17.29 7.72
CA GLU A 92 -2.72 16.06 6.94
C GLU A 92 -4.15 15.53 6.83
N ALA A 93 -4.91 15.53 7.93
CA ALA A 93 -6.32 15.13 7.91
C ALA A 93 -7.15 16.01 6.97
N ALA A 94 -6.93 17.33 7.01
CA ALA A 94 -7.58 18.29 6.10
C ALA A 94 -7.18 18.05 4.64
N GLN A 95 -5.89 17.84 4.36
CA GLN A 95 -5.39 17.56 3.02
C GLN A 95 -6.00 16.26 2.45
N PHE A 96 -5.99 15.19 3.25
CA PHE A 96 -6.64 13.94 2.88
C PHE A 96 -8.13 14.14 2.62
N TYR A 97 -8.83 14.83 3.53
CA TYR A 97 -10.26 15.08 3.39
C TYR A 97 -10.58 15.80 2.09
N HIS A 98 -9.92 16.93 1.79
CA HIS A 98 -10.23 17.71 0.58
C HIS A 98 -9.92 16.96 -0.71
N GLU A 99 -8.88 16.11 -0.73
CA GLU A 99 -8.54 15.29 -1.90
C GLU A 99 -9.55 14.16 -2.13
N MET A 100 -10.08 13.57 -1.06
CA MET A 100 -10.94 12.38 -1.12
C MET A 100 -12.44 12.70 -1.09
N ASN A 101 -12.83 13.84 -0.55
CA ASN A 101 -14.23 14.23 -0.38
C ASN A 101 -14.91 14.39 -1.74
N GLY A 102 -16.17 13.95 -1.82
CA GLY A 102 -16.94 13.96 -3.06
C GLY A 102 -16.56 12.87 -4.07
N ARG A 103 -15.52 12.06 -3.81
CA ARG A 103 -15.19 10.88 -4.60
C ARG A 103 -15.88 9.63 -4.04
N LEU A 104 -16.24 8.73 -4.94
CA LEU A 104 -16.70 7.38 -4.62
C LEU A 104 -15.60 6.40 -5.04
N PHE A 105 -15.30 5.46 -4.16
CA PHE A 105 -14.32 4.40 -4.40
C PHE A 105 -15.02 3.06 -4.41
N ASP A 106 -14.57 2.14 -5.24
CA ASP A 106 -15.04 0.76 -5.19
C ASP A 106 -14.58 0.11 -3.88
N ALA A 107 -15.43 -0.75 -3.32
CA ALA A 107 -15.08 -1.47 -2.11
C ALA A 107 -13.83 -2.35 -2.34
N PRO A 108 -13.03 -2.62 -1.28
CA PRO A 108 -11.85 -3.45 -1.40
C PRO A 108 -12.18 -4.84 -1.96
N GLU A 109 -11.18 -5.47 -2.58
CA GLU A 109 -11.28 -6.84 -3.12
C GLU A 109 -12.36 -7.02 -4.20
N GLY A 110 -12.74 -5.95 -4.90
CA GLY A 110 -13.69 -6.00 -6.02
C GLY A 110 -15.12 -6.31 -5.62
N ARG A 111 -15.48 -6.08 -4.34
CA ARG A 111 -16.85 -6.24 -3.87
C ARG A 111 -17.74 -5.15 -4.47
N ASP A 112 -18.96 -5.51 -4.85
CA ASP A 112 -19.99 -4.55 -5.21
C ASP A 112 -20.30 -3.62 -4.02
N GLY A 113 -20.10 -2.33 -4.22
CA GLY A 113 -20.33 -1.33 -3.20
C GLY A 113 -19.41 -0.14 -3.30
N ASN A 114 -19.72 0.90 -2.53
CA ASN A 114 -18.97 2.14 -2.55
C ASN A 114 -18.47 2.53 -1.17
N VAL A 115 -17.28 3.12 -1.16
CA VAL A 115 -16.64 3.71 0.00
C VAL A 115 -16.53 5.21 -0.21
N LYS A 116 -16.84 5.96 0.85
CA LYS A 116 -16.78 7.42 0.86
C LYS A 116 -16.09 7.94 2.12
N PHE A 117 -15.56 9.14 2.00
CA PHE A 117 -14.90 9.87 3.07
C PHE A 117 -15.74 11.10 3.45
N SER A 118 -15.79 11.39 4.74
CA SER A 118 -16.62 12.47 5.29
C SER A 118 -15.98 13.06 6.55
N HIS A 119 -16.56 14.15 7.05
CA HIS A 119 -16.10 14.79 8.28
C HIS A 119 -16.12 13.82 9.46
N ALA A 120 -15.04 13.83 10.24
CA ALA A 120 -15.09 13.27 11.58
C ALA A 120 -16.08 14.08 12.44
N LEU A 121 -16.66 13.43 13.45
CA LEU A 121 -17.62 14.05 14.34
C LEU A 121 -17.04 14.11 15.76
N TYR A 122 -17.22 15.25 16.43
CA TYR A 122 -16.97 15.36 17.86
C TYR A 122 -17.90 14.42 18.63
N PHE A 123 -17.34 13.60 19.52
CA PHE A 123 -18.09 12.52 20.18
C PHE A 123 -19.33 13.03 20.93
N ASN A 124 -19.19 14.10 21.71
CA ASN A 124 -20.25 14.66 22.55
C ASN A 124 -21.22 15.56 21.77
N SER A 125 -20.71 16.44 20.92
CA SER A 125 -21.56 17.44 20.24
C SER A 125 -22.13 16.95 18.91
N LYS A 126 -21.62 15.84 18.36
CA LYS A 126 -21.88 15.36 17.00
C LYS A 126 -21.63 16.40 15.91
N ARG A 127 -20.98 17.52 16.23
CA ARG A 127 -20.62 18.53 15.26
C ARG A 127 -19.56 17.96 14.33
N PRO A 128 -19.63 18.25 13.01
CA PRO A 128 -18.56 17.91 12.10
C PRO A 128 -17.31 18.73 12.45
N VAL A 129 -16.15 18.11 12.29
CA VAL A 129 -14.85 18.79 12.29
C VAL A 129 -14.79 19.69 11.06
N GLU A 130 -14.41 20.94 11.26
CA GLU A 130 -14.17 21.87 10.15
C GLU A 130 -12.72 21.74 9.69
N TYR A 131 -12.51 21.12 8.53
CA TYR A 131 -11.20 21.17 7.87
C TYR A 131 -11.10 22.49 7.14
N GLY A 132 -10.31 23.42 7.69
CA GLY A 132 -9.96 24.66 7.01
C GLY A 132 -9.47 24.36 5.59
N LYS A 133 -9.66 25.32 4.66
CA LYS A 133 -9.13 25.18 3.29
C LYS A 133 -7.64 24.88 3.41
N ALA A 134 -7.21 23.73 2.89
CA ALA A 134 -5.79 23.43 2.79
C ALA A 134 -5.17 24.61 2.03
N LEU A 135 -4.29 25.37 2.70
CA LEU A 135 -3.46 26.35 2.03
C LEU A 135 -2.70 25.56 0.97
N GLY A 136 -3.06 25.79 -0.29
CA GLY A 136 -2.68 24.92 -1.39
C GLY A 136 -1.18 24.75 -1.43
N VAL A 137 -0.69 23.59 -1.00
CA VAL A 137 0.56 23.08 -1.55
C VAL A 137 0.19 22.70 -2.97
N ALA A 138 0.43 23.64 -3.88
CA ALA A 138 0.31 23.43 -5.30
C ALA A 138 1.27 22.31 -5.70
N THR A 139 0.84 21.06 -5.58
CA THR A 139 1.47 19.95 -6.28
C THR A 139 1.21 20.22 -7.76
N THR A 140 2.20 20.82 -8.40
CA THR A 140 2.12 21.12 -9.82
C THR A 140 1.77 19.84 -10.56
N LYS A 141 0.84 19.96 -11.51
CA LYS A 141 0.23 18.91 -12.33
C LYS A 141 1.24 18.09 -13.18
N ARG A 142 2.55 18.26 -12.97
CA ARG A 142 3.63 17.77 -13.82
C ARG A 142 4.20 16.42 -13.38
N GLU A 143 4.05 16.00 -12.13
CA GLU A 143 4.63 14.73 -11.65
C GLU A 143 3.67 13.53 -11.80
N ARG A 144 2.37 13.76 -11.97
CA ARG A 144 1.39 12.68 -12.20
C ARG A 144 1.49 12.06 -13.60
N ALA A 145 2.08 12.77 -14.56
CA ALA A 145 2.24 12.27 -15.92
C ALA A 145 3.37 11.21 -16.05
N THR A 146 4.33 11.18 -15.13
CA THR A 146 5.50 10.30 -15.25
C THR A 146 5.25 8.88 -14.73
N MET A 147 4.35 8.67 -13.77
CA MET A 147 4.05 7.32 -13.26
C MET A 147 3.04 6.53 -14.11
N THR A 148 2.14 7.20 -14.84
CA THR A 148 1.21 6.51 -15.74
C THR A 148 1.89 6.09 -17.05
N SER A 149 2.96 6.78 -17.47
CA SER A 149 3.71 6.42 -18.69
C SER A 149 4.59 5.18 -18.53
N LEU A 150 5.04 4.84 -17.32
CA LEU A 150 5.92 3.68 -17.07
C LEU A 150 5.18 2.33 -17.00
N MET A 151 3.85 2.32 -16.92
CA MET A 151 3.05 1.08 -16.82
C MET A 151 2.48 0.61 -18.16
N ALA A 152 2.66 1.39 -19.23
CA ALA A 152 2.04 1.10 -20.54
C ALA A 152 2.99 0.46 -21.58
N GLU A 153 4.28 0.33 -21.30
CA GLU A 153 5.26 -0.16 -22.30
C GLU A 153 5.71 -1.62 -22.14
N GLU A 154 5.25 -2.36 -21.10
CA GLU A 154 5.69 -3.76 -20.87
C GLU A 154 4.73 -4.84 -21.41
N VAL A 155 3.85 -4.53 -22.38
CA VAL A 155 2.98 -5.54 -23.02
C VAL A 155 3.06 -5.53 -24.54
N THR A 156 4.24 -5.31 -25.14
CA THR A 156 4.45 -5.67 -26.56
C THR A 156 5.92 -5.97 -26.87
N SER A 157 6.46 -7.11 -26.40
CA SER A 157 7.65 -7.71 -27.02
C SER A 157 7.93 -9.09 -26.42
N ASN A 158 7.17 -10.10 -26.85
CA ASN A 158 7.75 -11.44 -26.92
C ASN A 158 7.16 -12.17 -28.14
N SER A 159 7.88 -12.08 -29.26
CA SER A 159 7.70 -12.96 -30.41
C SER A 159 9.06 -13.18 -31.10
N PRO A 160 9.26 -14.36 -31.72
CA PRO A 160 10.56 -15.02 -31.75
C PRO A 160 11.45 -14.58 -32.93
N LYS A 161 12.76 -14.57 -32.67
CA LYS A 161 13.82 -14.28 -33.63
C LYS A 161 13.84 -15.33 -34.75
N ARG A 162 13.48 -14.93 -35.99
CA ARG A 162 13.81 -15.68 -37.21
C ARG A 162 15.25 -15.36 -37.62
N LEU A 163 16.06 -16.41 -37.65
CA LEU A 163 17.41 -16.45 -38.18
C LEU A 163 17.35 -16.30 -39.72
N ARG A 164 18.09 -15.33 -40.28
CA ARG A 164 18.37 -15.24 -41.71
C ARG A 164 19.79 -15.73 -41.93
N ASP A 165 19.95 -16.63 -42.89
CA ASP A 165 21.11 -16.84 -43.75
C ASP A 165 20.68 -17.93 -44.76
N SER A 166 21.02 -17.98 -46.03
CA SER A 166 21.76 -17.14 -46.98
C SER A 166 21.73 -17.92 -48.31
N LYS A 167 21.78 -17.22 -49.48
CA LYS A 167 22.14 -17.72 -50.84
C LYS A 167 21.15 -18.71 -51.50
N GLU A 168 21.04 -18.92 -52.81
CA GLU A 168 21.82 -18.64 -54.04
C GLU A 168 20.84 -18.82 -55.24
N SER A 169 20.82 -17.92 -56.23
CA SER A 169 21.21 -18.11 -57.65
C SER A 169 20.24 -18.81 -58.62
N ALA A 170 20.18 -18.22 -59.85
CA ALA A 170 19.75 -18.76 -61.15
C ALA A 170 18.25 -19.13 -61.31
N THR A 171 17.53 -18.95 -62.42
CA THR A 171 17.74 -18.64 -63.86
C THR A 171 16.33 -18.39 -64.42
N ARG A 172 16.04 -17.32 -65.15
CA ARG A 172 16.05 -17.17 -66.63
C ARG A 172 15.05 -18.07 -67.40
N GLU A 173 14.12 -17.36 -68.06
CA GLU A 173 13.32 -17.61 -69.29
C GLU A 173 12.11 -18.56 -69.30
N LEU A 174 11.02 -17.97 -69.82
CA LEU A 174 9.98 -18.44 -70.78
C LEU A 174 9.38 -19.84 -70.62
#